data_AF-A0A9D8IZ50-F1
#
_entry.id   AF-A0A9D8IZ50-F1
#
_cell.length_a   1.000
_cell.length_b   1.000
_cell.length_c   1.000
_cell.angle_alpha   90.00
_cell.angle_beta   90.00
_cell.angle_gamma   90.00
#
_symmetry.space_group_name_H-M   'P 1'
#
loop_
_entity.id
_entity.type
_entity.pdbx_description
1 polymer ?
#
loop_
_entity_poly.entity_id
_entity_poly.type
_entity_poly.pdbx_seq_one_letter_code
_entity_poly.pdbx_strand_id
1 'polypeptide(L)'
;MCETYPDIDLGYRPAGYFWPLDLATHLLATVKGAERRKYVQALIDDGRLDQLEDFVARSGLSAEARDHAGRIHPRFMGGEYLPDLAAVEVEIARITLASVLQDVVSVRARKGRGRIRYRVVDEYNGDTLTGRNTRTSSRPLTLGQLVDFLDGAWPMREVIAMNGLEDSVEGMLDFVLVSSPFYPELAKYYSGRFRAWAEEARHV
;
A
#
# COMPACT_ATOMS: atom_id res chain seq x y z
N MET A 1 -12.46 -13.94 13.50
CA MET A 1 -13.56 -14.59 12.74
C MET A 1 -13.55 -13.96 11.36
N CYS A 2 -13.69 -14.75 10.30
CA CYS A 2 -13.64 -14.23 8.93
C CYS A 2 -15.00 -13.60 8.62
N GLU A 3 -15.08 -12.27 8.66
CA GLU A 3 -16.25 -11.54 8.16
C GLU A 3 -16.41 -11.86 6.67
N THR A 4 -17.57 -12.39 6.31
CA THR A 4 -17.88 -12.73 4.92
C THR A 4 -18.40 -11.49 4.21
N TYR A 5 -17.59 -10.92 3.33
CA TYR A 5 -18.01 -9.90 2.37
C TYR A 5 -18.53 -10.61 1.11
N PRO A 6 -19.86 -10.74 0.92
CA PRO A 6 -20.42 -11.61 -0.13
C PRO A 6 -19.99 -11.25 -1.56
N ASP A 7 -19.57 -10.00 -1.77
CA ASP A 7 -19.13 -9.48 -3.07
C ASP A 7 -17.60 -9.31 -3.19
N ILE A 8 -16.80 -10.02 -2.39
CA ILE A 8 -15.32 -9.96 -2.44
C ILE A 8 -14.75 -11.37 -2.52
N ASP A 9 -13.96 -11.64 -3.56
CA ASP A 9 -13.27 -12.93 -3.71
C ASP A 9 -11.96 -12.94 -2.90
N LEU A 10 -12.05 -13.34 -1.63
CA LEU A 10 -10.87 -13.57 -0.78
C LEU A 10 -9.96 -14.70 -1.29
N GLY A 11 -10.48 -15.55 -2.19
CA GLY A 11 -9.75 -16.59 -2.90
C GLY A 11 -8.95 -16.09 -4.11
N TYR A 12 -9.24 -14.87 -4.59
CA TYR A 12 -8.59 -14.26 -5.75
C TYR A 12 -7.08 -14.30 -5.56
N ARG A 13 -6.38 -14.77 -6.60
CA ARG A 13 -4.93 -14.90 -6.60
C ARG A 13 -4.36 -14.34 -7.90
N PRO A 14 -3.46 -13.35 -7.85
CA PRO A 14 -2.77 -12.86 -9.04
C PRO A 14 -2.04 -13.99 -9.76
N ALA A 15 -1.96 -13.93 -11.09
CA ALA A 15 -1.21 -14.89 -11.89
C ALA A 15 0.30 -14.87 -11.53
N GLY A 16 0.83 -13.70 -11.22
CA GLY A 16 2.21 -13.46 -10.79
C GLY A 16 2.42 -12.01 -10.39
N TYR A 17 3.56 -11.71 -9.77
CA TYR A 17 3.97 -10.32 -9.43
C TYR A 17 5.15 -9.82 -10.27
N PHE A 18 5.79 -10.71 -11.01
CA PHE A 18 7.10 -10.46 -11.61
C PHE A 18 6.98 -10.49 -13.12
N TRP A 19 7.99 -9.93 -13.78
CA TRP A 19 8.08 -9.77 -15.23
C TRP A 19 7.61 -11.01 -16.02
N PRO A 20 6.87 -10.83 -17.13
CA PRO A 20 6.48 -9.55 -17.75
C PRO A 20 5.34 -8.83 -17.01
N LEU A 21 5.48 -7.51 -16.85
CA LEU A 21 4.45 -6.59 -16.36
C LEU A 21 4.25 -5.50 -17.39
N ASP A 22 3.03 -4.98 -17.52
CA ASP A 22 2.79 -3.75 -18.27
C ASP A 22 3.41 -2.54 -17.53
N LEU A 23 3.59 -1.43 -18.25
CA LEU A 23 4.25 -0.25 -17.73
C LEU A 23 3.50 0.38 -16.54
N ALA A 24 2.17 0.41 -16.59
CA ALA A 24 1.34 0.99 -15.53
C ALA A 24 1.52 0.20 -14.23
N THR A 25 1.37 -1.12 -14.29
CA THR A 25 1.62 -2.03 -13.16
C THR A 25 3.04 -1.91 -12.65
N HIS A 26 4.04 -1.80 -13.54
CA HIS A 26 5.44 -1.65 -13.14
C HIS A 26 5.68 -0.36 -12.35
N LEU A 27 5.21 0.79 -12.86
CA LEU A 27 5.37 2.08 -12.19
C LEU A 27 4.64 2.10 -10.85
N LEU A 28 3.38 1.65 -10.85
CA LEU A 28 2.56 1.48 -9.66
C LEU A 28 3.04 0.35 -8.75
N ALA A 29 4.13 -0.37 -9.04
CA ALA A 29 4.70 -1.34 -8.11
C ALA A 29 6.13 -0.96 -7.67
N THR A 30 6.69 0.10 -8.23
CA THR A 30 8.10 0.48 -8.01
C THR A 30 8.31 1.90 -7.50
N VAL A 31 7.41 2.84 -7.80
CA VAL A 31 7.47 4.22 -7.31
C VAL A 31 7.09 4.28 -5.83
N LYS A 32 8.05 4.68 -4.98
CA LYS A 32 7.86 4.77 -3.53
C LYS A 32 6.98 5.96 -3.12
N GLY A 33 7.26 7.16 -3.64
CA GLY A 33 6.58 8.39 -3.26
C GLY A 33 5.07 8.37 -3.45
N ALA A 34 4.32 8.76 -2.44
CA ALA A 34 2.86 8.78 -2.46
C ALA A 34 2.30 9.73 -3.53
N GLU A 35 2.72 11.00 -3.53
CA GLU A 35 2.25 11.99 -4.51
C GLU A 35 2.75 11.70 -5.92
N ARG A 36 3.99 11.24 -6.09
CA ARG A 36 4.50 10.82 -7.41
C ARG A 36 3.66 9.68 -7.98
N ARG A 37 3.30 8.70 -7.14
CA ARG A 37 2.45 7.58 -7.56
C ARG A 37 1.01 8.01 -7.85
N LYS A 38 0.47 8.97 -7.10
CA LYS A 38 -0.82 9.59 -7.40
C LYS A 38 -0.80 10.28 -8.77
N TYR A 39 0.28 10.97 -9.10
CA TYR A 39 0.46 11.57 -10.43
C TYR A 39 0.57 10.51 -11.53
N VAL A 40 1.31 9.41 -11.30
CA VAL A 40 1.34 8.25 -12.21
C VAL A 40 -0.07 7.69 -12.43
N GLN A 41 -0.86 7.50 -11.38
CA GLN A 41 -2.23 7.00 -11.48
C GLN A 41 -3.10 7.94 -12.33
N ALA A 42 -3.02 9.25 -12.10
CA ALA A 42 -3.78 10.23 -12.89
C ALA A 42 -3.43 10.17 -14.39
N LEU A 43 -2.13 10.01 -14.74
CA LEU A 43 -1.72 9.84 -16.13
C LEU A 43 -2.21 8.53 -16.74
N ILE A 44 -2.29 7.44 -15.95
CA ILE A 44 -2.86 6.16 -16.40
C ILE A 44 -4.34 6.34 -16.70
N ASP A 45 -5.09 6.96 -15.78
CA ASP A 45 -6.54 7.15 -15.89
C ASP A 45 -6.90 8.03 -17.09
N ASP A 46 -6.08 9.04 -17.38
CA ASP A 46 -6.24 9.93 -18.55
C ASP A 46 -5.71 9.34 -19.86
N GLY A 47 -5.04 8.17 -19.84
CA GLY A 47 -4.40 7.59 -21.01
C GLY A 47 -3.20 8.40 -21.54
N ARG A 48 -2.53 9.14 -20.66
CA ARG A 48 -1.43 10.09 -20.95
C ARG A 48 -0.09 9.64 -20.38
N LEU A 49 0.11 8.33 -20.21
CA LEU A 49 1.33 7.78 -19.60
C LEU A 49 2.59 8.07 -20.43
N ASP A 50 2.44 8.40 -21.71
CA ASP A 50 3.50 8.90 -22.60
C ASP A 50 4.06 10.27 -22.20
N GLN A 51 3.35 11.02 -21.35
CA GLN A 51 3.76 12.33 -20.83
C GLN A 51 4.45 12.24 -19.46
N LEU A 52 4.73 11.02 -18.99
CA LEU A 52 5.38 10.79 -17.72
C LEU A 52 6.84 11.27 -17.75
N GLU A 53 7.19 12.16 -16.84
CA GLU A 53 8.57 12.62 -16.67
C GLU A 53 9.45 11.55 -16.01
N ASP A 54 10.70 11.43 -16.48
CA ASP A 54 11.69 10.46 -15.97
C ASP A 54 11.87 10.53 -14.45
N PHE A 55 11.82 11.74 -13.88
CA PHE A 55 11.95 11.95 -12.44
C PHE A 55 10.85 11.23 -11.65
N VAL A 56 9.62 11.22 -12.18
CA VAL A 56 8.46 10.58 -11.55
C VAL A 56 8.59 9.06 -11.63
N ALA A 57 9.08 8.54 -12.76
CA ALA A 57 9.22 7.11 -13.03
C ALA A 57 10.27 6.40 -12.16
N ARG A 58 11.18 7.13 -11.51
CA ARG A 58 12.22 6.55 -10.63
C ARG A 58 11.59 5.85 -9.42
N SER A 59 12.15 4.72 -9.01
CA SER A 59 11.66 4.03 -7.81
C SER A 59 11.79 4.88 -6.55
N GLY A 60 12.92 5.57 -6.37
CA GLY A 60 13.17 6.49 -5.27
C GLY A 60 13.91 7.75 -5.70
N LEU A 61 13.80 8.78 -4.86
CA LEU A 61 14.51 10.05 -5.01
C LEU A 61 15.85 10.06 -4.25
N SER A 62 16.81 10.87 -4.73
CA SER A 62 18.04 11.15 -3.96
C SER A 62 17.70 11.93 -2.68
N ALA A 63 18.61 11.94 -1.70
CA ALA A 63 18.42 12.71 -0.47
C ALA A 63 18.18 14.21 -0.75
N GLU A 64 18.93 14.80 -1.68
CA GLU A 64 18.78 16.18 -2.12
C GLU A 64 17.42 16.45 -2.78
N ALA A 65 16.97 15.57 -3.68
CA ALA A 65 15.68 15.72 -4.33
C ALA A 65 14.50 15.59 -3.35
N ARG A 66 14.61 14.70 -2.35
CA ARG A 66 13.62 14.58 -1.27
C ARG A 66 13.54 15.83 -0.41
N ASP A 67 14.69 16.38 -0.03
CA ASP A 67 14.75 17.63 0.76
C ASP A 67 14.15 18.81 -0.01
N HIS A 68 14.48 18.94 -1.29
CA HIS A 68 13.88 19.97 -2.14
C HIS A 68 12.36 19.84 -2.26
N ALA A 69 11.85 18.63 -2.50
CA ALA A 69 10.42 18.38 -2.59
C ALA A 69 9.69 18.68 -1.27
N GLY A 70 10.28 18.30 -0.13
CA GLY A 70 9.73 18.59 1.20
C GLY A 70 9.64 20.08 1.53
N ARG A 71 10.55 20.91 1.00
CA ARG A 71 10.49 22.38 1.13
C ARG A 71 9.34 23.00 0.33
N ILE A 72 8.88 22.36 -0.73
CA ILE A 72 7.70 22.80 -1.49
C ILE A 72 6.44 22.51 -0.67
N HIS A 73 6.29 21.26 -0.20
CA HIS A 73 5.20 20.87 0.69
C HIS A 73 5.54 19.56 1.43
N PRO A 74 5.27 19.44 2.75
CA PRO A 74 5.60 18.25 3.54
C PRO A 74 5.05 16.93 2.97
N ARG A 75 3.84 16.96 2.40
CA ARG A 75 3.21 15.82 1.73
C ARG A 75 4.08 15.11 0.67
N PHE A 76 4.99 15.82 0.01
CA PHE A 76 5.90 15.22 -0.98
C PHE A 76 6.97 14.30 -0.36
N MET A 77 7.04 14.24 0.96
CA MET A 77 7.93 13.35 1.70
C MET A 77 7.35 11.93 1.84
N GLY A 78 6.02 11.79 1.81
CA GLY A 78 5.34 10.52 2.07
C GLY A 78 5.71 9.42 1.09
N GLY A 79 6.06 8.27 1.64
CA GLY A 79 6.59 7.12 0.91
C GLY A 79 8.05 7.26 0.47
N GLU A 80 8.65 8.47 0.43
CA GLU A 80 10.03 8.65 -0.03
C GLU A 80 11.08 8.14 0.96
N TYR A 81 10.67 7.90 2.21
CA TYR A 81 11.51 7.35 3.26
C TYR A 81 11.38 5.84 3.41
N LEU A 82 10.45 5.21 2.68
CA LEU A 82 10.41 3.75 2.55
C LEU A 82 11.79 3.22 2.10
N PRO A 83 12.22 2.06 2.62
CA PRO A 83 13.47 1.44 2.21
C PRO A 83 13.45 1.16 0.70
N ASP A 84 14.61 1.12 0.06
CA ASP A 84 14.67 0.79 -1.37
C ASP A 84 14.18 -0.64 -1.63
N LEU A 85 13.69 -0.85 -2.85
CA LEU A 85 13.32 -2.18 -3.31
C LEU A 85 14.58 -3.03 -3.46
N ALA A 86 14.53 -4.24 -2.93
CA ALA A 86 15.57 -5.23 -3.19
C ALA A 86 15.53 -5.69 -4.67
N ALA A 87 16.60 -6.34 -5.12
CA ALA A 87 16.63 -6.91 -6.46
C ALA A 87 15.47 -7.90 -6.67
N VAL A 88 14.71 -7.67 -7.75
CA VAL A 88 13.51 -8.43 -8.13
C VAL A 88 12.43 -8.42 -7.02
N GLU A 89 12.30 -7.28 -6.36
CA GLU A 89 11.23 -6.96 -5.41
C GLU A 89 10.28 -5.92 -6.03
N VAL A 90 8.99 -6.08 -5.77
CA VAL A 90 7.93 -5.15 -6.16
C VAL A 90 7.01 -4.91 -4.98
N GLU A 91 6.39 -3.74 -4.93
CA GLU A 91 5.30 -3.47 -4.00
C GLU A 91 4.00 -4.10 -4.52
N ILE A 92 3.31 -4.85 -3.66
CA ILE A 92 2.08 -5.56 -4.02
C ILE A 92 0.83 -5.00 -3.35
N ALA A 93 0.98 -4.24 -2.25
CA ALA A 93 -0.10 -3.53 -1.58
C ALA A 93 0.46 -2.37 -0.78
N ARG A 94 -0.37 -1.35 -0.57
CA ARG A 94 0.01 -0.11 0.10
C ARG A 94 -1.14 0.42 0.93
N ILE A 95 -0.79 0.96 2.08
CA ILE A 95 -1.62 1.89 2.86
C ILE A 95 -0.91 3.24 2.84
N THR A 96 -1.62 4.28 2.47
CA THR A 96 -1.17 5.67 2.56
C THR A 96 -2.11 6.40 3.51
N LEU A 97 -1.57 7.05 4.53
CA LEU A 97 -2.35 7.91 5.41
C LEU A 97 -2.47 9.31 4.82
N ALA A 98 -3.62 9.96 4.95
CA ALA A 98 -3.78 11.38 4.66
C ALA A 98 -3.28 12.24 5.85
N SER A 99 -2.15 11.85 6.45
CA SER A 99 -1.44 12.62 7.47
C SER A 99 -0.64 13.77 6.86
N VAL A 100 -0.05 14.63 7.68
CA VAL A 100 0.77 15.77 7.21
C VAL A 100 1.93 15.32 6.33
N LEU A 101 2.59 14.21 6.70
CA LEU A 101 3.71 13.64 5.96
C LEU A 101 3.28 12.55 4.96
N GLN A 102 2.01 12.16 4.96
CA GLN A 102 1.47 11.05 4.17
C GLN A 102 2.20 9.73 4.40
N ASP A 103 2.24 9.29 5.66
CA ASP A 103 2.95 8.07 6.06
C ASP A 103 2.48 6.85 5.26
N VAL A 104 3.43 6.01 4.84
CA VAL A 104 3.17 4.84 4.00
C VAL A 104 3.58 3.53 4.67
N VAL A 105 2.69 2.54 4.58
CA VAL A 105 2.99 1.12 4.85
C VAL A 105 2.88 0.33 3.55
N SER A 106 3.88 -0.49 3.28
CA SER A 106 4.10 -1.15 1.99
C SER A 106 4.29 -2.65 2.18
N VAL A 107 3.49 -3.46 1.51
CA VAL A 107 3.69 -4.91 1.39
C VAL A 107 4.47 -5.19 0.12
N ARG A 108 5.59 -5.90 0.23
CA ARG A 108 6.49 -6.17 -0.88
C ARG A 108 6.64 -7.66 -1.12
N ALA A 109 6.75 -8.04 -2.38
CA ALA A 109 7.05 -9.39 -2.83
C ALA A 109 8.37 -9.43 -3.57
N ARG A 110 9.26 -10.33 -3.17
CA ARG A 110 10.57 -10.57 -3.80
C ARG A 110 10.65 -11.98 -4.33
N LYS A 111 11.12 -12.10 -5.58
CA LYS A 111 11.35 -13.40 -6.22
C LYS A 111 12.57 -14.09 -5.61
N GLY A 112 12.39 -15.32 -5.14
CA GLY A 112 13.46 -16.21 -4.69
C GLY A 112 13.63 -17.43 -5.59
N ARG A 113 14.55 -18.33 -5.23
CA ARG A 113 14.76 -19.63 -5.92
C ARG A 113 13.65 -20.62 -5.54
N GLY A 114 12.46 -20.46 -6.14
CA GLY A 114 11.31 -21.36 -5.96
C GLY A 114 10.30 -20.94 -4.89
N ARG A 115 10.51 -19.81 -4.23
CA ARG A 115 9.54 -19.19 -3.31
C ARG A 115 9.48 -17.69 -3.54
N ILE A 116 8.34 -17.11 -3.20
CA ILE A 116 8.13 -15.69 -3.06
C ILE A 116 8.37 -15.33 -1.60
N ARG A 117 9.20 -14.33 -1.35
CA ARG A 117 9.45 -13.78 -0.02
C ARG A 117 8.68 -12.48 0.12
N TYR A 118 7.99 -12.29 1.22
CA TYR A 118 7.20 -11.11 1.48
C TYR A 118 7.73 -10.38 2.71
N ARG A 119 7.65 -9.06 2.67
CA ARG A 119 7.86 -8.21 3.84
C ARG A 119 6.86 -7.06 3.87
N VAL A 120 6.44 -6.67 5.07
CA VAL A 120 5.79 -5.39 5.33
C VAL A 120 6.87 -4.43 5.81
N VAL A 121 6.88 -3.21 5.27
CA VAL A 121 7.79 -2.13 5.66
C VAL A 121 7.01 -0.84 5.81
N ASP A 122 7.52 0.05 6.65
CA ASP A 122 7.05 1.42 6.83
C ASP A 122 8.20 2.40 6.54
N GLU A 123 7.97 3.69 6.80
CA GLU A 123 8.98 4.75 6.67
C GLU A 123 9.89 4.89 7.90
N TYR A 124 9.61 4.14 8.96
CA TYR A 124 10.23 4.23 10.28
C TYR A 124 11.01 2.95 10.62
N ASN A 125 11.61 2.32 9.62
CA ASN A 125 12.44 1.10 9.76
C ASN A 125 11.75 -0.08 10.46
N GLY A 126 10.43 -0.14 10.43
CA GLY A 126 9.60 -1.16 11.06
C GLY A 126 9.12 -0.81 12.47
N ASP A 127 9.43 0.38 12.99
CA ASP A 127 9.06 0.79 14.35
C ASP A 127 7.54 0.90 14.56
N THR A 128 6.76 1.04 13.48
CA THR A 128 5.28 1.05 13.57
C THR A 128 4.66 -0.34 13.40
N LEU A 129 5.46 -1.37 13.10
CA LEU A 129 4.99 -2.73 12.89
C LEU A 129 4.95 -3.49 14.21
N THR A 130 3.80 -4.07 14.54
CA THR A 130 3.58 -4.73 15.85
C THR A 130 3.60 -6.25 15.77
N GLY A 131 3.47 -6.82 14.58
CA GLY A 131 3.38 -8.27 14.38
C GLY A 131 4.36 -8.84 13.37
N ARG A 132 4.07 -10.06 12.91
CA ARG A 132 4.95 -10.75 11.95
C ARG A 132 4.91 -10.03 10.61
N ASN A 133 6.00 -9.35 10.29
CA ASN A 133 6.15 -8.57 9.06
C ASN A 133 6.86 -9.32 7.91
N THR A 134 7.15 -10.62 8.03
CA THR A 134 7.73 -11.41 6.94
C THR A 134 7.02 -12.76 6.77
N ARG A 135 6.92 -13.23 5.52
CA ARG A 135 6.43 -14.58 5.20
C ARG A 135 6.95 -15.09 3.86
N THR A 136 6.67 -16.34 3.53
CA THR A 136 6.98 -16.90 2.20
C THR A 136 5.86 -17.80 1.68
N SER A 137 5.78 -17.97 0.37
CA SER A 137 4.87 -18.92 -0.29
C SER A 137 5.46 -19.41 -1.63
N SER A 138 4.92 -20.49 -2.18
CA SER A 138 5.27 -20.98 -3.53
C SER A 138 4.48 -20.28 -4.65
N ARG A 139 3.34 -19.67 -4.33
CA ARG A 139 2.45 -18.95 -5.25
C ARG A 139 2.07 -17.58 -4.69
N PRO A 140 1.74 -16.56 -5.52
CA PRO A 140 1.22 -15.26 -5.06
C PRO A 140 0.15 -15.42 -3.99
N LEU A 141 0.10 -14.62 -2.92
CA LEU A 141 -0.94 -14.73 -1.87
C LEU A 141 -2.34 -14.63 -2.48
N THR A 142 -3.35 -15.29 -1.90
CA THR A 142 -4.73 -14.85 -2.18
C THR A 142 -4.99 -13.46 -1.56
N LEU A 143 -6.07 -12.79 -1.95
CA LEU A 143 -6.51 -11.56 -1.28
C LEU A 143 -6.66 -11.77 0.23
N GLY A 144 -7.34 -12.83 0.66
CA GLY A 144 -7.46 -13.19 2.08
C GLY A 144 -6.10 -13.35 2.77
N GLN A 145 -5.17 -14.07 2.13
CA GLN A 145 -3.82 -14.25 2.67
C GLN A 145 -3.01 -12.95 2.72
N LEU A 146 -3.27 -12.00 1.82
CA LEU A 146 -2.64 -10.69 1.82
C LEU A 146 -3.17 -9.84 2.97
N VAL A 147 -4.50 -9.73 3.14
CA VAL A 147 -5.10 -8.91 4.20
C VAL A 147 -4.77 -9.46 5.59
N ASP A 148 -4.79 -10.79 5.77
CA ASP A 148 -4.35 -11.43 7.02
C ASP A 148 -2.89 -11.08 7.35
N PHE A 149 -2.03 -10.99 6.34
CA PHE A 149 -0.63 -10.65 6.52
C PHE A 149 -0.42 -9.17 6.82
N LEU A 150 -1.17 -8.29 6.16
CA LEU A 150 -1.09 -6.84 6.35
C LEU A 150 -1.67 -6.44 7.72
N ASP A 151 -2.90 -6.86 8.02
CA ASP A 151 -3.57 -6.59 9.29
C ASP A 151 -2.82 -7.19 10.48
N GLY A 152 -2.18 -8.35 10.27
CA GLY A 152 -1.36 -8.99 11.30
C GLY A 152 0.02 -8.34 11.50
N ALA A 153 0.47 -7.46 10.59
CA ALA A 153 1.77 -6.80 10.69
C ALA A 153 1.69 -5.35 11.17
N TRP A 154 0.61 -4.63 10.84
CA TRP A 154 0.47 -3.20 11.13
C TRP A 154 -0.89 -2.89 11.80
N PRO A 155 -0.91 -2.16 12.93
CA PRO A 155 -2.09 -2.00 13.77
C PRO A 155 -3.05 -0.91 13.24
N MET A 156 -3.61 -1.09 12.04
CA MET A 156 -4.46 -0.10 11.37
C MET A 156 -5.60 0.43 12.25
N ARG A 157 -6.30 -0.46 12.97
CA ARG A 157 -7.44 -0.09 13.82
C ARG A 157 -7.01 0.82 14.99
N GLU A 158 -5.84 0.57 15.55
CA GLU A 158 -5.28 1.42 16.61
C GLU A 158 -4.89 2.79 16.06
N VAL A 159 -4.27 2.84 14.87
CA VAL A 159 -3.93 4.10 14.21
C VAL A 159 -5.17 4.93 13.90
N ILE A 160 -6.26 4.30 13.44
CA ILE A 160 -7.56 4.96 13.24
C ILE A 160 -8.09 5.55 14.56
N ALA A 161 -8.11 4.76 15.63
CA ALA A 161 -8.60 5.20 16.94
C ALA A 161 -7.74 6.32 17.56
N MET A 162 -6.41 6.26 17.40
CA MET A 162 -5.50 7.32 17.84
C MET A 162 -5.74 8.67 17.15
N ASN A 163 -6.39 8.64 15.97
CA ASN A 163 -6.79 9.83 15.24
C ASN A 163 -8.27 10.21 15.45
N GLY A 164 -9.00 9.51 16.33
CA GLY A 164 -10.40 9.81 16.65
C GLY A 164 -11.36 9.57 15.49
N LEU A 165 -11.10 8.55 14.67
CA LEU A 165 -11.85 8.23 13.45
C LEU A 165 -12.67 6.93 13.57
N GLU A 166 -12.66 6.27 14.73
CA GLU A 166 -13.20 4.92 14.93
C GLU A 166 -14.71 4.77 14.67
N ASP A 167 -15.50 5.84 14.77
CA ASP A 167 -16.95 5.85 14.57
C ASP A 167 -17.39 6.49 13.23
N SER A 168 -16.42 6.96 12.44
CA SER A 168 -16.62 7.72 11.20
C SER A 168 -16.10 6.96 9.98
N VAL A 169 -17.02 6.32 9.24
CA VAL A 169 -16.70 5.66 7.96
C VAL A 169 -16.10 6.64 6.96
N GLU A 170 -16.67 7.84 6.84
CA GLU A 170 -16.17 8.89 5.96
C GLU A 170 -14.77 9.32 6.37
N GLY A 171 -14.55 9.58 7.68
CA GLY A 171 -13.23 9.93 8.20
C GLY A 171 -12.17 8.85 7.95
N MET A 172 -12.52 7.56 8.13
CA MET A 172 -11.62 6.45 7.80
C MET A 172 -11.30 6.38 6.30
N LEU A 173 -12.29 6.56 5.43
CA LEU A 173 -12.10 6.52 3.97
C LEU A 173 -11.26 7.70 3.46
N ASP A 174 -11.43 8.88 4.04
CA ASP A 174 -10.64 10.07 3.69
C ASP A 174 -9.21 9.98 4.24
N PHE A 175 -9.04 9.34 5.40
CA PHE A 175 -7.75 9.23 6.07
C PHE A 175 -6.89 8.06 5.60
N VAL A 176 -7.48 6.91 5.29
CA VAL A 176 -6.74 5.67 4.99
C VAL A 176 -7.00 5.22 3.56
N LEU A 177 -6.03 5.50 2.68
CA LEU A 177 -6.06 5.02 1.29
C LEU A 177 -5.35 3.68 1.18
N VAL A 178 -6.09 2.62 0.84
CA VAL A 178 -5.50 1.29 0.55
C VAL A 178 -5.55 1.01 -0.95
N SER A 179 -4.42 0.55 -1.52
CA SER A 179 -4.31 0.30 -2.95
C SER A 179 -3.41 -0.89 -3.27
N SER A 180 -3.60 -1.47 -4.45
CA SER A 180 -2.75 -2.52 -5.00
C SER A 180 -2.81 -2.54 -6.53
N PRO A 181 -1.66 -2.69 -7.21
CA PRO A 181 -1.64 -2.94 -8.65
C PRO A 181 -1.97 -4.40 -9.02
N PHE A 182 -2.06 -5.33 -8.05
CA PHE A 182 -2.29 -6.75 -8.30
C PHE A 182 -3.62 -7.28 -7.72
N TYR A 183 -4.22 -6.58 -6.75
CA TYR A 183 -5.43 -7.01 -6.05
C TYR A 183 -6.55 -5.99 -6.27
N PRO A 184 -7.39 -6.15 -7.31
CA PRO A 184 -8.37 -5.14 -7.70
C PRO A 184 -9.42 -4.87 -6.60
N GLU A 185 -9.72 -5.87 -5.77
CA GLU A 185 -10.74 -5.75 -4.71
C GLU A 185 -10.17 -5.34 -3.34
N LEU A 186 -8.86 -5.06 -3.23
CA LEU A 186 -8.23 -4.72 -1.94
C LEU A 186 -8.83 -3.45 -1.31
N ALA A 187 -9.01 -2.39 -2.10
CA ALA A 187 -9.60 -1.15 -1.62
C ALA A 187 -11.05 -1.37 -1.14
N LYS A 188 -11.85 -2.10 -1.94
CA LYS A 188 -13.23 -2.47 -1.62
C LYS A 188 -13.31 -3.26 -0.30
N TYR A 189 -12.37 -4.17 -0.07
CA TYR A 189 -12.26 -4.92 1.18
C TYR A 189 -12.09 -3.99 2.39
N TYR A 190 -11.13 -3.06 2.35
CA TYR A 190 -10.92 -2.14 3.47
C TYR A 190 -12.07 -1.14 3.63
N SER A 191 -12.71 -0.67 2.55
CA SER A 191 -13.95 0.11 2.67
C SER A 191 -15.05 -0.68 3.40
N GLY A 192 -15.12 -2.00 3.18
CA GLY A 192 -16.03 -2.88 3.92
C GLY A 192 -15.66 -2.96 5.41
N ARG A 193 -14.38 -3.19 5.71
CA ARG A 193 -13.86 -3.25 7.09
C ARG A 193 -14.10 -1.96 7.87
N PHE A 194 -13.93 -0.80 7.24
CA PHE A 194 -14.18 0.49 7.89
C PHE A 194 -15.65 0.68 8.28
N ARG A 195 -16.59 0.19 7.46
CA ARG A 195 -18.02 0.18 7.82
C ARG A 195 -18.29 -0.72 9.02
N ALA A 196 -17.76 -1.94 8.99
CA ALA A 196 -17.90 -2.89 10.10
C ALA A 196 -17.33 -2.30 11.41
N TRP A 197 -16.13 -1.70 11.37
CA TRP A 197 -15.52 -1.09 12.55
C TRP A 197 -16.31 0.11 13.10
N ALA A 198 -16.83 0.97 12.23
CA ALA A 198 -17.67 2.10 12.66
C ALA A 198 -18.98 1.62 13.30
N GLU A 199 -19.58 0.55 12.77
CA GLU A 199 -20.77 -0.07 13.36
C GLU A 199 -20.46 -0.65 14.75
N GLU A 200 -19.37 -1.40 14.89
CA GLU A 200 -18.90 -1.92 16.18
C GLU A 200 -18.69 -0.80 17.20
N ALA A 201 -18.04 0.30 16.81
CA ALA A 201 -17.74 1.42 17.69
C ALA A 201 -19.00 2.15 18.22
N ARG A 202 -20.08 2.18 17.43
CA ARG A 202 -21.38 2.77 17.85
C ARG A 202 -22.13 1.95 18.88
N HIS A 203 -21.73 0.70 19.09
CA HIS A 203 -22.34 -0.23 20.04
C HIS A 203 -21.51 -0.44 21.32
N VAL A 204 -20.41 0.29 21.47
CA VAL A 204 -19.57 0.37 22.68
C VAL A 204 -19.91 1.63 23.46
#